data_AF-A0A8J9YE89-F1
#
_entry.id   AF-A0A8J9YE89-F1
#
_cell.length_a   1.000
_cell.length_b   1.000
_cell.length_c   1.000
_cell.angle_alpha   90.00
_cell.angle_beta   90.00
_cell.angle_gamma   90.00
#
_symmetry.space_group_name_H-M   'P 1'
#
loop_
_entity.id
_entity.type
_entity.pdbx_description
1 polymer ?
#
loop_
_entity_poly.entity_id
_entity_poly.type
_entity_poly.pdbx_seq_one_letter_code
_entity_poly.pdbx_strand_id
1 'polypeptide(L)'
;MFKFLSNSLITQASCQEGAGYLKRADTDRLYEIFLKYATVEKNGEKHITSEDFVRKFLGLFDEDDYNKESVKLIAGIVDMDKDGFISFSEFQAFEGLLCVPDALYKTAFQLFDTNGNGLVAFDEFAEVMRKTALHKKLPFNMESTFVRLYFGKDKKRLVTYPEFSQFLHDFHEEYGVEAFKKCDKDCTGFISAGDFRDIMLSVKNHLLTKDLKTKVINASGFPQGERKISFPYYMAFNSLLNNMELIKRVYLNASNGHRTQEVTKEEFLHSAQMMSQITPLEVDILFTLCDMIHQTNGLTYASELQ
;
A
#
# COMPACT_ATOMS: atom_id res chain seq x y z
N MET A 1 -1.65 6.65 2.50
CA MET A 1 -2.85 7.19 1.84
C MET A 1 -3.93 6.13 1.72
N PHE A 2 -3.74 5.02 1.00
CA PHE A 2 -4.79 3.98 0.86
C PHE A 2 -5.16 3.22 2.16
N LYS A 3 -4.19 2.81 2.97
CA LYS A 3 -4.46 2.24 4.31
C LYS A 3 -5.07 3.26 5.28
N PHE A 4 -4.84 4.55 5.03
CA PHE A 4 -5.37 5.66 5.83
C PHE A 4 -6.82 5.96 5.44
N LEU A 5 -7.14 5.96 4.14
CA LEU A 5 -8.53 6.00 3.63
C LEU A 5 -9.32 4.80 4.15
N SER A 6 -8.76 3.59 4.05
CA SER A 6 -9.39 2.38 4.60
C SER A 6 -9.63 2.50 6.11
N ASN A 7 -8.62 2.85 6.92
CA ASN A 7 -8.80 2.96 8.38
C ASN A 7 -9.73 4.12 8.81
N SER A 8 -9.68 5.29 8.16
CA SER A 8 -10.56 6.44 8.48
C SER A 8 -12.02 6.15 8.11
N LEU A 9 -12.29 5.56 6.95
CA LEU A 9 -13.63 5.16 6.50
C LEU A 9 -14.25 4.06 7.39
N ILE A 10 -13.43 3.11 7.84
CA ILE A 10 -13.89 1.96 8.65
C ILE A 10 -14.26 2.39 10.08
N THR A 11 -13.63 3.44 10.63
CA THR A 11 -13.87 3.83 12.04
C THR A 11 -15.23 4.51 12.24
N GLN A 12 -15.86 5.06 11.19
CA GLN A 12 -17.14 5.78 11.30
C GLN A 12 -18.39 4.95 10.91
N ALA A 13 -18.24 3.85 10.17
CA ALA A 13 -19.33 2.95 9.83
C ALA A 13 -19.43 1.78 10.84
N SER A 14 -19.92 2.07 12.06
CA SER A 14 -20.29 1.03 13.03
C SER A 14 -21.47 0.21 12.51
N CYS A 15 -21.19 -0.83 11.72
CA CYS A 15 -22.13 -1.92 11.45
C CYS A 15 -21.66 -3.16 12.22
N GLN A 16 -22.61 -3.74 12.96
CA GLN A 16 -22.43 -4.81 13.95
C GLN A 16 -21.56 -5.98 13.45
N GLU A 17 -20.67 -6.42 14.34
CA GLU A 17 -19.81 -7.59 14.18
C GLU A 17 -20.64 -8.85 13.88
N GLY A 18 -20.56 -9.30 12.63
CA GLY A 18 -21.02 -10.60 12.19
C GLY A 18 -20.28 -10.96 10.91
N ALA A 19 -19.53 -12.06 10.93
CA ALA A 19 -18.84 -12.72 9.81
C ALA A 19 -18.66 -11.88 8.52
N GLY A 20 -17.67 -10.96 8.55
CA GLY A 20 -16.72 -10.78 7.45
C GLY A 20 -17.14 -10.12 6.13
N TYR A 21 -18.31 -9.48 6.02
CA TYR A 21 -18.66 -8.69 4.82
C TYR A 21 -19.35 -7.39 5.20
N LEU A 22 -18.85 -6.26 4.68
CA LEU A 22 -19.49 -4.96 4.80
C LEU A 22 -20.82 -5.01 4.04
N LYS A 23 -21.92 -4.88 4.78
CA LYS A 23 -23.26 -4.78 4.19
C LYS A 23 -23.50 -3.36 3.71
N ARG A 24 -24.23 -3.24 2.60
CA ARG A 24 -24.71 -1.96 2.08
C ARG A 24 -25.49 -1.21 3.16
N ALA A 25 -25.24 0.10 3.23
CA ALA A 25 -26.05 1.01 4.03
C ALA A 25 -27.47 1.11 3.46
N ASP A 26 -28.42 1.39 4.35
CA ASP A 26 -29.77 1.76 3.95
C ASP A 26 -29.75 3.11 3.20
N THR A 27 -30.47 3.19 2.08
CA THR A 27 -30.44 4.35 1.19
C THR A 27 -30.95 5.62 1.87
N ASP A 28 -32.03 5.52 2.66
CA ASP A 28 -32.63 6.69 3.33
C ASP A 28 -31.68 7.22 4.39
N ARG A 29 -31.08 6.32 5.18
CA ARG A 29 -30.05 6.69 6.16
C ARG A 29 -28.81 7.29 5.48
N LEU A 30 -28.40 6.77 4.33
CA LEU A 30 -27.27 7.29 3.58
C LEU A 30 -27.57 8.71 3.06
N TYR A 31 -28.80 8.96 2.61
CA TYR A 31 -29.26 10.28 2.19
C TYR A 31 -29.30 11.27 3.36
N GLU A 32 -29.78 10.85 4.54
CA GLU A 32 -29.73 11.68 5.76
C GLU A 32 -28.29 12.09 6.12
N ILE A 33 -27.34 11.16 5.98
CA ILE A 33 -25.92 11.46 6.21
C ILE A 33 -25.41 12.42 5.15
N PHE A 34 -25.67 12.16 3.87
CA PHE A 34 -25.30 13.03 2.75
C PHE A 34 -25.74 14.48 2.99
N LEU A 35 -27.01 14.68 3.38
CA LEU A 35 -27.58 16.00 3.63
C LEU A 35 -26.89 16.79 4.76
N LYS A 36 -26.21 16.13 5.71
CA LYS A 36 -25.44 16.81 6.77
C LYS A 36 -24.18 17.48 6.24
N TYR A 37 -23.62 16.95 5.15
CA TYR A 37 -22.36 17.43 4.56
C TYR A 37 -22.56 18.14 3.22
N ALA A 38 -23.74 18.04 2.62
CA ALA A 38 -24.06 18.69 1.36
C ALA A 38 -24.37 20.18 1.57
N THR A 39 -23.32 21.00 1.53
CA THR A 39 -23.39 22.45 1.83
C THR A 39 -23.71 23.33 0.63
N VAL A 40 -23.60 22.80 -0.59
CA VAL A 40 -23.81 23.55 -1.84
C VAL A 40 -25.08 23.07 -2.53
N GLU A 41 -25.80 23.99 -3.16
CA GLU A 41 -26.99 23.69 -3.98
C GLU A 41 -26.75 24.14 -5.42
N LYS A 42 -26.96 23.23 -6.38
CA LYS A 42 -26.78 23.44 -7.82
C LYS A 42 -27.96 22.83 -8.54
N ASN A 43 -28.65 23.62 -9.38
CA ASN A 43 -29.85 23.20 -10.10
C ASN A 43 -30.97 22.64 -9.20
N GLY A 44 -31.07 23.09 -7.95
CA GLY A 44 -32.05 22.59 -6.98
C GLY A 44 -31.66 21.27 -6.29
N GLU A 45 -30.46 20.76 -6.56
CA GLU A 45 -29.92 19.55 -5.93
C GLU A 45 -28.74 19.91 -5.02
N LYS A 46 -28.71 19.27 -3.84
CA LYS A 46 -27.63 19.45 -2.88
C LYS A 46 -26.43 18.60 -3.25
N HIS A 47 -25.24 19.15 -3.05
CA HIS A 47 -23.96 18.53 -3.37
C HIS A 47 -22.96 18.74 -2.23
N ILE A 48 -22.03 17.79 -2.08
CA ILE A 48 -20.91 17.86 -1.15
C ILE A 48 -19.70 18.42 -1.89
N THR A 49 -18.98 19.40 -1.30
CA THR A 49 -17.72 19.89 -1.88
C THR A 49 -16.56 18.94 -1.56
N SER A 50 -15.45 19.02 -2.30
CA SER A 50 -14.24 18.25 -1.95
C SER A 50 -13.79 18.46 -0.50
N GLU A 51 -13.96 19.68 0.02
CA GLU A 51 -13.57 20.01 1.39
C GLU A 51 -14.53 19.40 2.42
N ASP A 52 -15.85 19.50 2.17
CA ASP A 52 -16.85 18.89 3.05
C ASP A 52 -16.68 17.38 3.10
N PHE A 53 -16.42 16.74 1.96
CA PHE A 53 -16.21 15.30 1.92
C PHE A 53 -14.94 14.89 2.66
N VAL A 54 -13.78 15.45 2.30
CA VAL A 54 -12.50 14.95 2.83
C VAL A 54 -12.25 15.40 4.26
N ARG A 55 -12.59 16.64 4.60
CA ARG A 55 -12.28 17.19 5.92
C ARG A 55 -13.41 16.94 6.91
N LYS A 56 -14.67 17.19 6.54
CA LYS A 56 -15.78 17.11 7.49
C LYS A 56 -16.35 15.69 7.60
N PHE A 57 -16.54 15.00 6.47
CA PHE A 57 -17.07 13.64 6.48
C PHE A 57 -15.97 12.62 6.83
N LEU A 58 -14.84 12.60 6.11
CA LEU A 58 -13.77 11.64 6.40
C LEU A 58 -12.90 12.01 7.62
N GLY A 59 -12.90 13.27 8.06
CA GLY A 59 -12.02 13.72 9.15
C GLY A 59 -10.54 13.67 8.78
N LEU A 60 -10.19 14.00 7.54
CA LEU A 60 -8.80 14.03 7.08
C LEU A 60 -8.33 15.46 6.89
N PHE A 61 -7.04 15.71 7.18
CA PHE A 61 -6.43 17.03 7.06
C PHE A 61 -7.10 18.10 7.94
N ASP A 62 -7.21 17.81 9.23
CA ASP A 62 -7.82 18.70 10.23
C ASP A 62 -6.99 19.95 10.51
N GLU A 63 -5.73 20.00 10.06
CA GLU A 63 -4.86 21.17 10.16
C GLU A 63 -5.27 22.28 9.17
N ASP A 64 -5.06 23.54 9.56
CA ASP A 64 -5.43 24.69 8.72
C ASP A 64 -4.52 24.87 7.49
N ASP A 65 -3.26 24.45 7.55
CA ASP A 65 -2.29 24.49 6.45
C ASP A 65 -2.26 23.17 5.65
N TYR A 66 -3.45 22.68 5.28
CA TYR A 66 -3.58 21.43 4.54
C TYR A 66 -3.31 21.62 3.04
N ASN A 67 -2.82 20.53 2.41
CA ASN A 67 -2.59 20.51 0.97
C ASN A 67 -3.94 20.37 0.22
N LYS A 68 -4.40 21.47 -0.38
CA LYS A 68 -5.65 21.52 -1.17
C LYS A 68 -5.67 20.56 -2.36
N GLU A 69 -4.52 20.29 -2.98
CA GLU A 69 -4.44 19.32 -4.09
C GLU A 69 -4.71 17.90 -3.61
N SER A 70 -4.27 17.56 -2.39
CA SER A 70 -4.50 16.24 -1.78
C SER A 70 -5.99 16.04 -1.46
N VAL A 71 -6.66 17.09 -0.98
CA VAL A 71 -8.12 17.09 -0.78
C VAL A 71 -8.86 16.88 -2.10
N LYS A 72 -8.49 17.63 -3.15
CA LYS A 72 -9.09 17.45 -4.49
C LYS A 72 -8.86 16.05 -5.03
N LEU A 73 -7.65 15.51 -4.86
CA LEU A 73 -7.29 14.19 -5.37
C LEU A 73 -8.11 13.08 -4.70
N ILE A 74 -8.33 13.16 -3.39
CA ILE A 74 -9.15 12.18 -2.65
C ILE A 74 -10.63 12.33 -2.98
N ALA A 75 -11.14 13.56 -3.04
CA ALA A 75 -12.53 13.80 -3.45
C ALA A 75 -12.79 13.33 -4.88
N GLY A 76 -11.81 13.49 -5.78
CA GLY A 76 -11.83 13.02 -7.16
C GLY A 76 -11.98 11.50 -7.33
N ILE A 77 -11.80 10.70 -6.27
CA ILE A 77 -12.13 9.27 -6.30
C ILE A 77 -13.65 9.06 -6.35
N VAL A 78 -14.39 9.94 -5.68
CA VAL A 78 -15.84 9.87 -5.51
C VAL A 78 -16.57 10.67 -6.58
N ASP A 79 -16.05 11.85 -6.92
CA ASP A 79 -16.48 12.68 -8.04
C ASP A 79 -16.15 11.95 -9.36
N MET A 80 -17.14 11.26 -9.91
CA MET A 80 -17.01 10.38 -11.07
C MET A 80 -17.15 11.16 -12.37
N ASP A 81 -18.03 12.16 -12.40
CA ASP A 81 -18.27 12.99 -13.58
C ASP A 81 -17.31 14.19 -13.71
N LYS A 82 -16.46 14.41 -12.69
CA LYS A 82 -15.41 15.43 -12.61
C LYS A 82 -15.96 16.85 -12.62
N ASP A 83 -17.19 17.05 -12.13
CA ASP A 83 -17.80 18.37 -12.05
C ASP A 83 -17.31 19.22 -10.86
N GLY A 84 -16.49 18.61 -9.99
CA GLY A 84 -15.89 19.22 -8.81
C GLY A 84 -16.73 19.11 -7.54
N PHE A 85 -17.90 18.46 -7.62
CA PHE A 85 -18.81 18.22 -6.53
C PHE A 85 -19.11 16.73 -6.40
N ILE A 86 -19.72 16.34 -5.29
CA ILE A 86 -20.15 14.96 -5.05
C ILE A 86 -21.66 15.00 -4.88
N SER A 87 -22.35 14.45 -5.86
CA SER A 87 -23.79 14.20 -5.85
C SER A 87 -24.16 13.05 -4.91
N PHE A 88 -25.45 12.91 -4.58
CA PHE A 88 -25.89 11.77 -3.77
C PHE A 88 -25.66 10.43 -4.48
N SER A 89 -25.85 10.40 -5.80
CA SER A 89 -25.61 9.21 -6.63
C SER A 89 -24.17 8.73 -6.51
N GLU A 90 -23.20 9.66 -6.59
CA GLU A 90 -21.78 9.37 -6.44
C GLU A 90 -21.41 8.96 -5.02
N PHE A 91 -21.97 9.64 -4.02
CA PHE A 91 -21.79 9.27 -2.62
C PHE A 91 -22.29 7.83 -2.34
N GLN A 92 -23.44 7.47 -2.92
CA GLN A 92 -24.00 6.12 -2.82
C GLN A 92 -23.20 5.09 -3.62
N ALA A 93 -22.70 5.45 -4.80
CA ALA A 93 -21.84 4.58 -5.60
C ALA A 93 -20.52 4.29 -4.88
N PHE A 94 -19.92 5.29 -4.25
CA PHE A 94 -18.71 5.14 -3.44
C PHE A 94 -18.94 4.28 -2.19
N GLU A 95 -20.07 4.44 -1.49
CA GLU A 95 -20.44 3.53 -0.40
C GLU A 95 -20.52 2.07 -0.91
N GLY A 96 -21.18 1.85 -2.05
CA GLY A 96 -21.26 0.52 -2.65
C GLY A 96 -19.91 -0.05 -3.05
N LEU A 97 -19.00 0.81 -3.52
CA LEU A 97 -17.62 0.45 -3.83
C LEU A 97 -16.87 -0.06 -2.59
N LEU A 98 -17.06 0.57 -1.43
CA LEU A 98 -16.39 0.16 -0.19
C LEU A 98 -16.87 -1.20 0.33
N CYS A 99 -18.04 -1.68 -0.11
CA CYS A 99 -18.57 -2.98 0.28
C CYS A 99 -18.03 -4.15 -0.57
N VAL A 100 -17.29 -3.90 -1.65
CA VAL A 100 -16.76 -4.98 -2.51
C VAL A 100 -15.42 -5.52 -2.00
N PRO A 101 -15.08 -6.80 -2.23
CA PRO A 101 -13.87 -7.42 -1.67
C PRO A 101 -12.56 -6.77 -2.13
N ASP A 102 -12.54 -6.21 -3.34
CA ASP A 102 -11.39 -5.57 -3.97
C ASP A 102 -11.46 -4.03 -3.93
N ALA A 103 -12.23 -3.47 -2.99
CA ALA A 103 -12.42 -2.02 -2.81
C ALA A 103 -11.10 -1.24 -2.84
N LEU A 104 -10.05 -1.75 -2.20
CA LEU A 104 -8.72 -1.12 -2.18
C LEU A 104 -8.17 -0.86 -3.59
N TYR A 105 -8.27 -1.84 -4.48
CA TYR A 105 -7.77 -1.73 -5.85
C TYR A 105 -8.68 -0.86 -6.71
N LYS A 106 -10.00 -0.91 -6.51
CA LYS A 106 -10.94 -0.06 -7.24
C LYS A 106 -10.81 1.42 -6.86
N THR A 107 -10.65 1.72 -5.58
CA THR A 107 -10.35 3.07 -5.09
C THR A 107 -9.02 3.56 -5.66
N ALA A 108 -8.01 2.69 -5.74
CA ALA A 108 -6.76 3.04 -6.40
C ALA A 108 -6.95 3.31 -7.89
N PHE A 109 -7.72 2.49 -8.59
CA PHE A 109 -8.03 2.70 -9.99
C PHE A 109 -8.70 4.06 -10.25
N GLN A 110 -9.72 4.42 -9.45
CA GLN A 110 -10.40 5.72 -9.55
C GLN A 110 -9.50 6.91 -9.23
N LEU A 111 -8.46 6.73 -8.41
CA LEU A 111 -7.44 7.76 -8.20
C LEU A 111 -6.66 8.08 -9.48
N PHE A 112 -6.44 7.06 -10.30
CA PHE A 112 -5.64 7.12 -11.53
C PHE A 112 -6.48 7.40 -12.78
N ASP A 113 -7.75 7.03 -12.81
CA ASP A 113 -8.71 7.40 -13.86
C ASP A 113 -9.22 8.84 -13.60
N THR A 114 -8.43 9.81 -14.03
CA THR A 114 -8.67 11.23 -13.74
C THR A 114 -9.79 11.85 -14.57
N ASN A 115 -10.17 11.21 -15.69
CA ASN A 115 -11.27 11.66 -16.55
C ASN A 115 -12.56 10.81 -16.40
N GLY A 116 -12.53 9.73 -15.63
CA GLY A 116 -13.71 8.91 -15.31
C GLY A 116 -14.18 7.98 -16.43
N ASN A 117 -13.34 7.70 -17.44
CA ASN A 117 -13.74 6.88 -18.60
C ASN A 117 -13.63 5.37 -18.36
N GLY A 118 -13.18 4.94 -17.17
CA GLY A 118 -13.01 3.53 -16.81
C GLY A 118 -11.73 2.90 -17.33
N LEU A 119 -10.76 3.70 -17.79
CA LEU A 119 -9.45 3.30 -18.28
C LEU A 119 -8.37 4.25 -17.75
N VAL A 120 -7.14 3.75 -17.58
CA VAL A 120 -5.99 4.59 -17.18
C VAL A 120 -5.05 4.79 -18.36
N ALA A 121 -4.87 6.05 -18.77
CA ALA A 121 -3.86 6.44 -19.74
C ALA A 121 -2.51 6.70 -19.05
N PHE A 122 -1.42 6.65 -19.84
CA PHE A 122 -0.08 6.96 -19.34
C PHE A 122 0.02 8.36 -18.73
N ASP A 123 -0.63 9.36 -19.34
CA ASP A 123 -0.56 10.74 -18.86
C ASP A 123 -1.21 10.90 -17.49
N GLU A 124 -2.30 10.18 -17.23
CA GLU A 124 -2.99 10.18 -15.94
C GLU A 124 -2.14 9.49 -14.87
N PHE A 125 -1.55 8.33 -15.21
CA PHE A 125 -0.55 7.70 -14.37
C PHE A 125 0.61 8.64 -14.02
N ALA A 126 1.21 9.27 -15.03
CA ALA A 126 2.34 10.17 -14.83
C ALA A 126 1.94 11.41 -14.01
N GLU A 127 0.74 11.96 -14.21
CA GLU A 127 0.21 13.07 -13.43
C GLU A 127 0.08 12.73 -11.94
N VAL A 128 -0.59 11.63 -11.63
CA VAL A 128 -0.79 11.18 -10.25
C VAL A 128 0.56 10.90 -9.60
N MET A 129 1.48 10.24 -10.32
CA MET A 129 2.83 9.95 -9.82
C MET A 129 3.59 11.24 -9.46
N ARG A 130 3.55 12.28 -10.30
CA ARG A 130 4.20 13.57 -10.02
C ARG A 130 3.68 14.26 -8.76
N LYS A 131 2.44 13.99 -8.36
CA LYS A 131 1.84 14.53 -7.12
C LYS A 131 2.31 13.79 -5.88
N THR A 132 2.81 12.55 -6.00
CA THR A 132 3.25 11.75 -4.83
C THR A 132 4.54 12.28 -4.20
N ALA A 133 4.61 12.28 -2.86
CA ALA A 133 5.81 12.65 -2.12
C ALA A 133 7.00 11.71 -2.44
N LEU A 134 6.72 10.43 -2.68
CA LEU A 134 7.73 9.44 -3.03
C LEU A 134 8.40 9.78 -4.37
N HIS A 135 7.62 10.12 -5.41
CA HIS A 135 8.19 10.49 -6.71
C HIS A 135 8.99 11.79 -6.65
N LYS A 136 8.56 12.76 -5.84
CA LYS A 136 9.33 14.00 -5.62
C LYS A 136 10.69 13.72 -4.97
N LYS A 137 10.75 12.80 -4.00
CA LYS A 137 12.00 12.42 -3.30
C LYS A 137 12.87 11.50 -4.15
N LEU A 138 12.26 10.57 -4.87
CA LEU A 138 12.92 9.50 -5.61
C LEU A 138 12.24 9.33 -6.96
N PRO A 139 12.57 10.14 -7.98
CA PRO A 139 11.90 10.07 -9.28
C PRO A 139 12.01 8.70 -9.95
N PHE A 140 10.89 8.22 -10.50
CA PHE A 140 10.80 7.00 -11.28
C PHE A 140 11.05 7.28 -12.77
N ASN A 141 11.76 6.38 -13.44
CA ASN A 141 12.03 6.51 -14.87
C ASN A 141 10.77 6.21 -15.71
N MET A 142 10.09 7.26 -16.15
CA MET A 142 8.88 7.17 -16.98
C MET A 142 9.15 6.68 -18.42
N GLU A 143 10.41 6.47 -18.80
CA GLU A 143 10.81 5.90 -20.10
C GLU A 143 11.25 4.43 -20.00
N SER A 144 11.10 3.81 -18.83
CA SER A 144 11.57 2.45 -18.57
C SER A 144 10.87 1.40 -19.43
N THR A 145 11.52 0.25 -19.60
CA THR A 145 10.93 -0.92 -20.26
C THR A 145 9.63 -1.34 -19.56
N PHE A 146 9.57 -1.24 -18.23
CA PHE A 146 8.36 -1.48 -17.45
C PHE A 146 7.18 -0.65 -17.96
N VAL A 147 7.33 0.68 -18.06
CA VAL A 147 6.26 1.56 -18.56
C VAL A 147 5.84 1.18 -19.99
N ARG A 148 6.82 0.85 -20.84
CA ARG A 148 6.55 0.46 -22.24
C ARG A 148 5.79 -0.87 -22.36
N LEU A 149 5.95 -1.79 -21.41
CA LEU A 149 5.22 -3.07 -21.41
C LEU A 149 3.73 -2.88 -21.12
N TYR A 150 3.37 -1.94 -20.24
CA TYR A 150 1.97 -1.65 -19.93
C TYR A 150 1.33 -0.68 -20.93
N PHE A 151 1.97 0.45 -21.20
CA PHE A 151 1.40 1.54 -22.01
C PHE A 151 1.78 1.50 -23.50
N GLY A 152 2.64 0.57 -23.90
CA GLY A 152 3.15 0.47 -25.26
C GLY A 152 4.33 1.41 -25.54
N LYS A 153 5.01 1.18 -26.68
CA LYS A 153 6.20 1.95 -27.07
C LYS A 153 5.93 3.45 -27.23
N ASP A 154 4.75 3.80 -27.72
CA ASP A 154 4.29 5.18 -27.92
C ASP A 154 3.40 5.69 -26.77
N LYS A 155 3.20 4.89 -25.72
CA LYS A 155 2.45 5.21 -24.49
C LYS A 155 0.96 5.53 -24.72
N LYS A 156 0.38 5.02 -25.81
CA LYS A 156 -1.04 5.25 -26.15
C LYS A 156 -1.99 4.15 -25.70
N ARG A 157 -1.48 3.00 -25.24
CA ARG A 157 -2.34 1.93 -24.74
C ARG A 157 -3.00 2.39 -23.45
N LEU A 158 -4.32 2.18 -23.39
CA LEU A 158 -5.12 2.40 -22.20
C LEU A 158 -5.16 1.10 -21.37
N VAL A 159 -5.11 1.25 -20.06
CA VAL A 159 -5.04 0.12 -19.11
C VAL A 159 -6.41 -0.04 -18.44
N THR A 160 -6.98 -1.24 -18.54
CA THR A 160 -8.26 -1.59 -17.90
C THR A 160 -8.10 -1.84 -16.40
N TYR A 161 -9.20 -1.89 -15.63
CA TYR A 161 -9.13 -2.19 -14.19
C TYR A 161 -8.36 -3.49 -13.83
N PRO A 162 -8.63 -4.66 -14.45
CA PRO A 162 -7.87 -5.88 -14.15
C PRO A 162 -6.39 -5.78 -14.51
N GLU A 163 -6.04 -5.07 -15.58
CA GLU A 163 -4.64 -4.85 -15.96
C GLU A 163 -3.98 -3.85 -15.01
N PHE A 164 -4.72 -2.85 -14.54
CA PHE A 164 -4.24 -1.83 -13.61
C PHE A 164 -3.95 -2.41 -12.23
N SER A 165 -4.76 -3.35 -11.73
CA SER A 165 -4.49 -4.00 -10.45
C SER A 165 -3.18 -4.77 -10.48
N GLN A 166 -2.90 -5.48 -11.58
CA GLN A 166 -1.63 -6.14 -11.81
C GLN A 166 -0.49 -5.14 -11.99
N PHE A 167 -0.69 -4.10 -12.81
CA PHE A 167 0.26 -3.01 -12.98
C PHE A 167 0.68 -2.36 -11.66
N LEU A 168 -0.28 -2.05 -10.77
CA LEU A 168 0.00 -1.41 -9.49
C LEU A 168 0.83 -2.32 -8.59
N HIS A 169 0.56 -3.62 -8.59
CA HIS A 169 1.36 -4.62 -7.90
C HIS A 169 2.81 -4.64 -8.43
N ASP A 170 2.97 -4.80 -9.74
CA ASP A 170 4.28 -4.91 -10.37
C ASP A 170 5.08 -3.60 -10.28
N PHE A 171 4.39 -2.45 -10.33
CA PHE A 171 4.99 -1.13 -10.21
C PHE A 171 5.66 -0.93 -8.85
N HIS A 172 5.06 -1.42 -7.75
CA HIS A 172 5.65 -1.33 -6.43
C HIS A 172 6.96 -2.12 -6.28
N GLU A 173 7.11 -3.20 -7.05
CA GLU A 173 8.34 -3.99 -7.11
C GLU A 173 9.38 -3.32 -8.02
N GLU A 174 8.97 -2.88 -9.23
CA GLU A 174 9.87 -2.17 -10.14
C GLU A 174 10.43 -0.88 -9.52
N TYR A 175 9.61 -0.15 -8.75
CA TYR A 175 10.08 1.06 -8.04
C TYR A 175 11.23 0.75 -7.07
N GLY A 176 11.14 -0.37 -6.36
CA GLY A 176 12.19 -0.82 -5.45
C GLY A 176 13.47 -1.17 -6.19
N VAL A 177 13.34 -1.85 -7.33
CA VAL A 177 14.47 -2.17 -8.20
C VAL A 177 15.14 -0.92 -8.75
N GLU A 178 14.37 0.05 -9.25
CA GLU A 178 14.90 1.34 -9.73
C GLU A 178 15.55 2.16 -8.61
N ALA A 179 15.01 2.10 -7.38
CA ALA A 179 15.61 2.69 -6.20
C ALA A 179 17.00 2.09 -5.90
N PHE A 180 17.11 0.75 -5.94
CA PHE A 180 18.38 0.06 -5.76
C PHE A 180 19.39 0.44 -6.85
N LYS A 181 18.99 0.38 -8.13
CA LYS A 181 19.85 0.74 -9.28
C LYS A 181 20.37 2.18 -9.16
N LYS A 182 19.56 3.10 -8.65
CA LYS A 182 19.97 4.50 -8.46
C LYS A 182 21.05 4.66 -7.37
N CYS A 183 21.04 3.79 -6.36
CA CYS A 183 22.06 3.77 -5.31
C CYS A 183 23.33 3.02 -5.73
N ASP A 184 23.22 1.95 -6.54
CA ASP A 184 24.34 1.20 -7.09
C ASP A 184 24.96 1.88 -8.32
N LYS A 185 25.54 3.07 -8.10
CA LYS A 185 26.10 3.93 -9.17
C LYS A 185 27.19 3.26 -10.00
N ASP A 186 27.93 2.34 -9.39
CA ASP A 186 29.07 1.65 -10.01
C ASP A 186 28.66 0.29 -10.61
N CYS A 187 27.37 -0.05 -10.61
CA CYS A 187 26.83 -1.32 -11.13
C CYS A 187 27.53 -2.56 -10.54
N THR A 188 27.83 -2.52 -9.25
CA THR A 188 28.53 -3.58 -8.53
C THR A 188 27.60 -4.71 -8.09
N GLY A 189 26.28 -4.46 -8.10
CA GLY A 189 25.27 -5.33 -7.49
C GLY A 189 25.10 -5.11 -5.98
N PHE A 190 25.68 -4.03 -5.44
CA PHE A 190 25.69 -3.73 -4.01
C PHE A 190 25.36 -2.26 -3.72
N ILE A 191 24.64 -2.01 -2.62
CA ILE A 191 24.39 -0.67 -2.07
C ILE A 191 24.91 -0.56 -0.64
N SER A 192 25.09 0.66 -0.12
CA SER A 192 25.47 0.82 1.28
C SER A 192 24.29 0.51 2.22
N ALA A 193 24.58 0.24 3.51
CA ALA A 193 23.52 0.12 4.52
C ALA A 193 22.70 1.42 4.67
N GLY A 194 23.32 2.59 4.45
CA GLY A 194 22.63 3.88 4.45
C GLY A 194 21.65 4.01 3.29
N ASP A 195 22.08 3.64 2.09
CA ASP A 195 21.20 3.60 0.90
C ASP A 195 20.03 2.64 1.13
N PHE A 196 20.31 1.42 1.64
CA PHE A 196 19.27 0.46 1.97
C PHE A 196 18.25 1.04 2.95
N ARG A 197 18.72 1.63 4.05
CA ARG A 197 17.85 2.30 5.03
C ARG A 197 16.98 3.36 4.38
N ASP A 198 17.57 4.24 3.57
CA ASP A 198 16.87 5.35 2.94
C ASP A 198 15.82 4.85 1.92
N ILE A 199 16.12 3.80 1.17
CA ILE A 199 15.17 3.12 0.29
C ILE A 199 14.02 2.53 1.12
N MET A 200 14.31 1.77 2.18
CA MET A 200 13.28 1.12 3.00
C MET A 200 12.35 2.14 3.67
N LEU A 201 12.90 3.22 4.23
CA LEU A 201 12.14 4.30 4.87
C LEU A 201 11.39 5.20 3.89
N SER A 202 11.73 5.18 2.60
CA SER A 202 11.04 5.98 1.58
C SER A 202 10.00 5.16 0.82
N VAL A 203 10.39 4.01 0.28
CA VAL A 203 9.60 3.19 -0.65
C VAL A 203 8.71 2.19 0.11
N LYS A 204 9.27 1.50 1.10
CA LYS A 204 8.62 0.37 1.79
C LYS A 204 8.21 0.69 3.23
N ASN A 205 8.17 1.96 3.62
CA ASN A 205 7.87 2.43 4.98
C ASN A 205 6.55 1.91 5.57
N HIS A 206 5.58 1.59 4.70
CA HIS A 206 4.27 1.08 5.06
C HIS A 206 4.26 -0.42 5.43
N LEU A 207 5.32 -1.16 5.08
CA LEU A 207 5.53 -2.56 5.46
C LEU A 207 6.34 -2.71 6.75
N LEU A 208 6.97 -1.62 7.20
CA LEU A 208 7.88 -1.66 8.35
C LEU A 208 7.12 -1.39 9.66
N THR A 209 7.20 -2.33 10.60
CA THR A 209 6.71 -2.15 11.98
C THR A 209 7.59 -1.16 12.74
N LYS A 210 7.10 -0.66 13.89
CA LYS A 210 7.87 0.28 14.73
C LYS A 210 9.21 -0.32 15.16
N ASP A 211 9.19 -1.58 15.62
CA ASP A 211 10.38 -2.28 16.07
C ASP A 211 11.36 -2.56 14.92
N LEU A 212 10.86 -2.95 13.74
CA LEU A 212 11.71 -3.14 12.57
C LEU A 212 12.39 -1.81 12.17
N LYS A 213 11.66 -0.69 12.24
CA LYS A 213 12.24 0.64 12.00
C LYS A 213 13.33 0.98 13.00
N THR A 214 13.05 0.85 14.29
CA THR A 214 13.96 1.33 15.35
C THR A 214 15.16 0.41 15.54
N LYS A 215 14.94 -0.90 15.62
CA LYS A 215 15.95 -1.90 16.02
C LYS A 215 16.74 -2.48 14.86
N VAL A 216 16.24 -2.41 13.63
CA VAL A 216 16.93 -2.96 12.45
C VAL A 216 17.30 -1.85 11.48
N ILE A 217 16.31 -1.16 10.93
CA ILE A 217 16.53 -0.18 9.85
C ILE A 217 17.32 1.04 10.34
N ASN A 218 17.02 1.56 11.54
CA ASN A 218 17.69 2.74 12.10
C ASN A 218 18.90 2.41 12.98
N ALA A 219 18.98 1.20 13.53
CA ALA A 219 19.96 0.87 14.57
C ALA A 219 21.42 0.74 14.09
N SER A 220 21.73 1.11 12.84
CA SER A 220 23.00 0.72 12.17
C SER A 220 23.23 -0.80 12.24
N GLY A 221 22.14 -1.54 12.46
CA GLY A 221 22.12 -2.91 12.95
C GLY A 221 22.31 -3.87 11.81
N PHE A 222 23.57 -4.03 11.41
CA PHE A 222 24.02 -5.16 10.63
C PHE A 222 25.43 -5.50 11.15
N PRO A 223 25.62 -6.56 11.96
CA PRO A 223 26.91 -6.87 12.57
C PRO A 223 28.08 -7.01 11.58
N GLN A 224 29.15 -6.22 11.78
CA GLN A 224 30.46 -6.25 11.10
C GLN A 224 30.64 -5.32 9.88
N GLY A 225 31.19 -4.15 10.16
CA GLY A 225 32.37 -3.60 9.47
C GLY A 225 32.11 -2.86 8.16
N GLU A 226 31.58 -3.55 7.15
CA GLU A 226 31.36 -3.02 5.79
C GLU A 226 30.16 -3.73 5.15
N ARG A 227 28.95 -3.50 5.67
CA ARG A 227 27.74 -4.18 5.16
C ARG A 227 27.23 -3.48 3.91
N LYS A 228 27.87 -3.80 2.78
CA LYS A 228 27.25 -3.67 1.47
C LYS A 228 26.07 -4.65 1.38
N ILE A 229 24.92 -4.16 0.95
CA ILE A 229 23.70 -4.96 0.76
C ILE A 229 23.65 -5.38 -0.71
N SER A 230 23.67 -6.69 -0.95
CA SER A 230 23.58 -7.24 -2.31
C SER A 230 22.15 -7.15 -2.84
N PHE A 231 22.00 -7.09 -4.16
CA PHE A 231 20.68 -7.10 -4.79
C PHE A 231 19.81 -8.31 -4.40
N PRO A 232 20.31 -9.57 -4.35
CA PRO A 232 19.53 -10.71 -3.88
C PRO A 232 19.05 -10.58 -2.43
N TYR A 233 19.88 -10.04 -1.53
CA TYR A 233 19.48 -9.79 -0.15
C TYR A 233 18.35 -8.75 -0.07
N TYR A 234 18.48 -7.65 -0.81
CA TYR A 234 17.45 -6.62 -0.91
C TYR A 234 16.12 -7.19 -1.41
N MET A 235 16.15 -8.01 -2.47
CA MET A 235 14.94 -8.62 -3.04
C MET A 235 14.30 -9.61 -2.06
N ALA A 236 15.08 -10.48 -1.42
CA ALA A 236 14.59 -11.42 -0.42
C ALA A 236 13.99 -10.69 0.79
N PHE A 237 14.61 -9.60 1.26
CA PHE A 237 14.07 -8.78 2.34
C PHE A 237 12.69 -8.21 2.00
N ASN A 238 12.51 -7.64 0.80
CA ASN A 238 11.22 -7.10 0.37
C ASN A 238 10.16 -8.19 0.18
N SER A 239 10.55 -9.31 -0.44
CA SER A 239 9.68 -10.47 -0.62
C SER A 239 9.18 -11.01 0.72
N LEU A 240 10.07 -11.16 1.70
CA LEU A 240 9.70 -11.57 3.06
C LEU A 240 8.62 -10.65 3.65
N LEU A 241 8.83 -9.32 3.59
CA LEU A 241 7.87 -8.35 4.12
C LEU A 241 6.51 -8.38 3.40
N ASN A 242 6.51 -8.59 2.09
CA ASN A 242 5.30 -8.72 1.30
C ASN A 242 4.53 -10.01 1.62
N ASN A 243 5.23 -11.07 2.03
CA ASN A 243 4.69 -12.41 2.24
C ASN A 243 4.49 -12.79 3.72
N MET A 244 4.43 -11.83 4.65
CA MET A 244 4.29 -12.11 6.08
C MET A 244 3.04 -12.94 6.45
N GLU A 245 1.95 -12.84 5.68
CA GLU A 245 0.77 -13.71 5.88
C GLU A 245 1.04 -15.17 5.52
N LEU A 246 1.87 -15.41 4.50
CA LEU A 246 2.33 -16.77 4.19
C LEU A 246 3.27 -17.26 5.29
N ILE A 247 4.20 -16.43 5.76
CA ILE A 247 5.10 -16.75 6.88
C ILE A 247 4.29 -17.15 8.13
N LYS A 248 3.22 -16.42 8.48
CA LYS A 248 2.30 -16.78 9.56
C LYS A 248 1.67 -18.16 9.37
N ARG A 249 1.23 -18.49 8.17
CA ARG A 249 0.64 -19.81 7.87
C ARG A 249 1.66 -20.92 8.00
N VAL A 250 2.90 -20.69 7.55
CA VAL A 250 4.00 -21.65 7.69
C VAL A 250 4.32 -21.88 9.16
N TYR A 251 4.45 -20.80 9.93
CA TYR A 251 4.68 -20.88 11.37
C TYR A 251 3.59 -21.69 12.06
N LEU A 252 2.32 -21.39 11.80
CA LEU A 252 1.19 -22.10 12.41
C LEU A 252 1.14 -23.58 12.01
N ASN A 253 1.63 -23.92 10.81
CA ASN A 253 1.79 -25.32 10.42
C ASN A 253 2.91 -25.98 11.24
N ALA A 254 4.08 -25.35 11.32
CA ALA A 254 5.23 -25.85 12.10
C ALA A 254 4.93 -26.01 13.59
N SER A 255 4.11 -25.12 14.17
CA SER A 255 3.73 -25.14 15.58
C SER A 255 2.47 -25.93 15.90
N ASN A 256 1.87 -26.64 14.92
CA ASN A 256 0.58 -27.32 15.05
C ASN A 256 -0.54 -26.40 15.57
N GLY A 257 -0.53 -25.12 15.17
CA GLY A 257 -1.50 -24.09 15.54
C GLY A 257 -1.20 -23.35 16.84
N HIS A 258 -0.17 -23.75 17.60
CA HIS A 258 0.22 -23.04 18.82
C HIS A 258 0.88 -21.70 18.50
N ARG A 259 0.37 -20.62 19.09
CA ARG A 259 0.89 -19.24 18.85
C ARG A 259 2.07 -18.86 19.73
N THR A 260 2.36 -19.65 20.75
CA THR A 260 3.40 -19.33 21.75
C THR A 260 4.57 -20.30 21.70
N GLN A 261 4.50 -21.31 20.83
CA GLN A 261 5.55 -22.30 20.70
C GLN A 261 6.72 -21.70 19.93
N GLU A 262 7.92 -21.82 20.47
CA GLU A 262 9.13 -21.46 19.75
C GLU A 262 9.37 -22.48 18.62
N VAL A 263 9.62 -21.96 17.42
CA VAL A 263 9.90 -22.77 16.22
C VAL A 263 11.33 -22.50 15.78
N THR A 264 12.13 -23.56 15.67
CA THR A 264 13.50 -23.48 15.16
C THR A 264 13.53 -23.23 13.65
N LYS A 265 14.66 -22.79 13.14
CA LYS A 265 14.86 -22.54 11.71
C LYS A 265 14.66 -23.81 10.88
N GLU A 266 15.15 -24.93 11.37
CA GLU A 266 15.04 -26.23 10.71
C GLU A 266 13.58 -26.71 10.63
N GLU A 267 12.83 -26.58 11.73
CA GLU A 267 11.38 -26.90 11.77
C GLU A 267 10.60 -26.00 10.81
N PHE A 268 10.90 -24.69 10.82
CA PHE A 268 10.25 -23.74 9.91
C PHE A 268 10.55 -24.10 8.44
N LEU A 269 11.82 -24.36 8.10
CA LEU A 269 12.21 -24.75 6.75
C LEU A 269 11.53 -26.05 6.31
N HIS A 270 11.45 -27.05 7.20
CA HIS A 270 10.76 -28.30 6.92
C HIS A 270 9.27 -28.06 6.60
N SER A 271 8.58 -27.23 7.39
CA SER A 271 7.19 -26.85 7.11
C SER A 271 7.04 -25.99 5.85
N ALA A 272 8.03 -25.18 5.53
CA ALA A 272 8.06 -24.37 4.31
C ALA A 272 8.26 -25.19 3.03
N GLN A 273 8.81 -26.42 3.09
CA GLN A 273 9.06 -27.26 1.90
C GLN A 273 7.80 -27.52 1.07
N MET A 274 6.63 -27.59 1.72
CA MET A 274 5.35 -27.79 1.04
C MET A 274 4.85 -26.52 0.33
N MET A 275 5.54 -25.39 0.49
CA MET A 275 5.21 -24.07 -0.07
C MET A 275 6.44 -23.52 -0.81
N SER A 276 6.53 -23.76 -2.12
CA SER A 276 7.67 -23.38 -2.97
C SER A 276 7.92 -21.87 -3.12
N GLN A 277 7.13 -21.03 -2.46
CA GLN A 277 7.15 -19.58 -2.59
C GLN A 277 8.13 -18.90 -1.62
N ILE A 278 8.68 -19.61 -0.62
CA ILE A 278 9.61 -19.05 0.36
C ILE A 278 11.02 -19.58 0.09
N THR A 279 11.98 -18.67 -0.05
CA THR A 279 13.38 -19.04 -0.28
C THR A 279 14.14 -19.25 1.04
N PRO A 280 15.20 -20.09 1.06
CA PRO A 280 16.04 -20.22 2.24
C PRO A 280 16.64 -18.89 2.72
N LEU A 281 16.97 -17.97 1.80
CA LEU A 281 17.50 -16.65 2.14
C LEU A 281 16.45 -15.77 2.85
N GLU A 282 15.17 -15.85 2.46
CA GLU A 282 14.08 -15.17 3.18
C GLU A 282 13.95 -15.70 4.62
N VAL A 283 14.11 -17.01 4.82
CA VAL A 283 14.10 -17.62 6.15
C VAL A 283 15.32 -17.18 6.96
N ASP A 284 16.51 -17.13 6.35
CA ASP A 284 17.72 -16.61 7.01
C ASP A 284 17.53 -15.17 7.48
N ILE A 285 16.92 -14.33 6.63
CA ILE A 285 16.59 -12.95 6.98
C ILE A 285 15.57 -12.91 8.11
N LEU A 286 14.49 -13.69 8.04
CA LEU A 286 13.46 -13.75 9.08
C LEU A 286 14.06 -14.03 10.47
N PHE A 287 14.86 -15.08 10.59
CA PHE A 287 15.48 -15.44 11.86
C PHE A 287 16.50 -14.39 12.32
N THR A 288 17.27 -13.80 11.39
CA THR A 288 18.15 -12.67 11.72
C THR A 288 17.35 -11.49 12.28
N LEU A 289 16.18 -11.17 11.71
CA LEU A 289 15.33 -10.09 12.21
C LEU A 289 14.79 -10.39 13.62
N CYS A 290 14.38 -11.64 13.88
CA CYS A 290 13.93 -12.07 15.20
C CYS A 290 15.05 -11.93 16.25
N ASP A 291 16.25 -12.40 15.95
CA ASP A 291 17.42 -12.26 16.82
C ASP A 291 17.69 -10.78 17.16
N MET A 292 17.56 -9.88 16.18
CA MET A 292 17.82 -8.45 16.37
C MET A 292 16.73 -7.74 17.18
N ILE A 293 15.47 -8.18 17.08
CA ILE A 293 14.36 -7.54 17.78
C ILE A 293 14.21 -8.07 19.21
N HIS A 294 14.47 -9.36 19.44
CA HIS A 294 14.13 -10.07 20.69
C HIS A 294 15.31 -10.79 21.37
N GLN A 295 16.48 -10.92 20.74
CA GLN A 295 17.64 -11.66 21.27
C GLN A 295 17.33 -13.14 21.59
N THR A 296 16.42 -13.76 20.83
CA THR A 296 16.01 -15.16 20.96
C THR A 296 16.34 -15.93 19.69
N ASN A 297 16.84 -17.17 19.81
CA ASN A 297 17.26 -17.99 18.67
C ASN A 297 16.10 -18.67 17.91
N GLY A 298 14.86 -18.50 18.35
CA GLY A 298 13.67 -19.12 17.75
C GLY A 298 12.53 -18.16 17.48
N LEU A 299 11.59 -18.63 16.66
CA LEU A 299 10.47 -17.84 16.13
C LEU A 299 9.21 -18.02 17.01
N THR A 300 8.52 -16.94 17.39
CA THR A 300 7.21 -16.99 18.08
C THR A 300 6.19 -16.00 17.50
N TYR A 301 4.90 -16.40 17.46
CA TYR A 301 3.84 -15.64 16.74
C TYR A 301 3.60 -14.24 17.30
N ALA A 302 3.59 -14.12 18.63
CA ALA A 302 3.07 -12.94 19.33
C ALA A 302 4.06 -11.77 19.35
N SER A 303 5.35 -12.03 19.19
CA SER A 303 6.43 -11.04 19.18
C SER A 303 6.81 -10.60 17.76
N GLU A 304 6.78 -11.51 16.78
CA GLU A 304 7.55 -11.31 15.54
C GLU A 304 6.70 -11.23 14.28
N LEU A 305 5.45 -11.71 14.33
CA LEU A 305 4.59 -11.80 13.15
C LEU A 305 3.43 -10.80 13.17
N GLN A 306 3.26 -9.96 14.19
CA GLN A 306 2.16 -8.97 14.24
C GLN A 306 2.37 -7.76 13.32
#